data_AF-B0RHM3-F1
#
_entry.id   AF-B0RHM3-F1
#
_cell.length_a   1.000
_cell.length_b   1.000
_cell.length_c   1.000
_cell.angle_alpha   90.00
_cell.angle_beta   90.00
_cell.angle_gamma   90.00
#
_symmetry.space_group_name_H-M   'P 1'
#
loop_
_entity.id
_entity.type
_entity.pdbx_description
1 polymer ?
#
loop_
_entity_poly.entity_id
_entity_poly.type
_entity_poly.pdbx_seq_one_letter_code
_entity_poly.pdbx_strand_id
1 'polypeptide(L)'
;MTDPLDAPDAALTRRLRDDPAAAHRLEELRRAAYGRDGSTAPLVEVPADLRARTGYDEARLPAPLVALLVEEARLVDEGAALLAAERPVVAAMEATTAPEADAEPDADGTPPAPGPSARRRLRPGVLAGAAAGILLVIGIGVASTAGAFDDRTSASPPTSEDVGSAVTATSTPRGQAMGTPDGRRGSVVPDFTADPPVEVPQTEAELAEDLRVRADRAWGLVLEQQPDAVRPDVRMERLVDEAEFIDQQVACLREAGVTASVIGQDSYSLTDADPVAVYACQVRFPQREAGPRTDAELAYIHDYYLSFLLPCYAAEGEPYVGEVPAVDDFIAAVRAERPWTPFPDGMDEQLAAACPVLPAAYR
;
A
#
# COMPACT_ATOMS: atom_id res chain seq x y z
N MET A 1 34.76 5.55 -0.34
CA MET A 1 35.39 4.46 0.44
C MET A 1 34.25 3.77 1.15
N THR A 2 33.92 2.56 0.71
CA THR A 2 32.67 1.82 0.92
C THR A 2 32.15 1.85 2.36
N ASP A 3 30.85 2.09 2.50
CA ASP A 3 30.13 2.17 3.77
C ASP A 3 30.15 0.79 4.45
N PRO A 4 30.58 0.67 5.71
CA PRO A 4 30.58 -0.60 6.46
C PRO A 4 29.20 -1.26 6.60
N LEU A 5 28.11 -0.57 6.25
CA LEU A 5 26.74 -1.10 6.29
C LEU A 5 26.33 -1.90 5.03
N ASP A 6 27.03 -1.76 3.89
CA ASP A 6 26.74 -2.54 2.68
C ASP A 6 27.30 -3.98 2.72
N ALA A 7 28.21 -4.26 3.66
CA ALA A 7 28.92 -5.54 3.75
C ALA A 7 28.06 -6.73 4.26
N PRO A 8 27.26 -6.62 5.33
CA PRO A 8 26.46 -7.75 5.83
C PRO A 8 25.33 -8.14 4.88
N ASP A 9 24.64 -7.17 4.28
CA ASP A 9 23.51 -7.44 3.37
C ASP A 9 23.98 -8.10 2.07
N ALA A 10 25.11 -7.64 1.52
CA ALA A 10 25.73 -8.26 0.36
C ALA A 10 26.19 -9.70 0.66
N ALA A 11 26.74 -9.95 1.86
CA ALA A 11 27.13 -11.28 2.30
C ALA A 11 25.92 -12.21 2.46
N LEU A 12 24.87 -11.76 3.14
CA LEU A 12 23.64 -12.54 3.30
C LEU A 12 23.00 -12.85 1.94
N THR A 13 22.87 -11.85 1.08
CA THR A 13 22.33 -12.01 -0.28
C THR A 13 23.15 -13.01 -1.09
N ARG A 14 24.49 -12.90 -1.02
CA ARG A 14 25.40 -13.85 -1.67
C ARG A 14 25.15 -15.26 -1.17
N ARG A 15 24.99 -15.46 0.14
CA ARG A 15 24.79 -16.79 0.74
C ARG A 15 23.46 -17.41 0.35
N LEU A 16 22.38 -16.63 0.42
CA LEU A 16 21.01 -17.08 0.13
C LEU A 16 20.80 -17.42 -1.35
N ARG A 17 21.54 -16.76 -2.25
CA ARG A 17 21.51 -17.07 -3.69
C ARG A 17 21.89 -18.52 -4.01
N ASP A 18 22.84 -19.09 -3.26
CA ASP A 18 23.40 -20.41 -3.55
C ASP A 18 22.80 -21.56 -2.71
N ASP A 19 21.95 -21.24 -1.74
CA ASP A 19 21.37 -22.24 -0.84
C ASP A 19 19.90 -21.95 -0.52
N PRO A 20 18.97 -22.54 -1.30
CA PRO A 20 17.55 -22.37 -1.08
C PRO A 20 17.07 -23.02 0.22
N ALA A 21 17.80 -24.01 0.77
CA ALA A 21 17.44 -24.61 2.05
C ALA A 21 17.73 -23.64 3.21
N ALA A 22 18.84 -22.90 3.14
CA ALA A 22 19.13 -21.81 4.07
C ALA A 22 18.08 -20.70 4.00
N ALA A 23 17.63 -20.33 2.79
CA ALA A 23 16.55 -19.36 2.61
C ALA A 23 15.23 -19.83 3.24
N HIS A 24 14.85 -21.09 3.00
CA HIS A 24 13.63 -21.67 3.58
C HIS A 24 13.69 -21.71 5.11
N ARG A 25 14.84 -22.10 5.67
CA ARG A 25 15.06 -22.15 7.12
C ARG A 25 14.99 -20.76 7.76
N LEU A 26 15.54 -19.74 7.10
CA LEU A 26 15.47 -18.35 7.58
C LEU A 26 14.02 -17.86 7.60
N GLU A 27 13.24 -18.22 6.59
CA GLU A 27 11.81 -17.89 6.50
C GLU A 27 10.98 -18.60 7.58
N GLU A 28 11.26 -19.87 7.87
CA GLU A 28 10.65 -20.59 9.00
C GLU A 28 10.95 -19.92 10.34
N LEU A 29 12.20 -19.48 10.55
CA LEU A 29 12.61 -18.77 11.75
C LEU A 29 11.95 -17.39 11.87
N ARG A 30 11.78 -16.65 10.77
CA ARG A 30 11.01 -15.38 10.75
C ARG A 30 9.56 -15.62 11.14
N ARG A 31 8.92 -16.64 10.57
CA ARG A 31 7.54 -17.00 10.93
C ARG A 31 7.42 -17.36 12.42
N ALA A 32 8.39 -18.06 12.99
CA ALA A 32 8.41 -18.40 14.40
C ALA A 32 8.70 -17.18 15.30
N ALA A 33 9.58 -16.28 14.88
CA ALA A 33 9.96 -15.07 15.61
C ALA A 33 8.85 -14.02 15.67
N TYR A 34 8.15 -13.80 14.55
CA TYR A 34 7.13 -12.76 14.42
C TYR A 34 5.69 -13.29 14.45
N GLY A 35 5.51 -14.62 14.44
CA GLY A 35 4.21 -15.26 14.58
C GLY A 35 3.74 -15.39 16.03
N ARG A 36 2.59 -16.06 16.21
CA ARG A 36 1.96 -16.35 17.51
C ARG A 36 2.88 -17.08 18.49
N ASP A 37 3.79 -17.90 17.97
CA ASP A 37 4.76 -18.65 18.76
C ASP A 37 5.83 -17.72 19.36
N GLY A 38 6.20 -16.64 18.65
CA GLY A 38 7.16 -15.64 19.12
C GLY A 38 6.62 -14.76 20.24
N SER A 39 5.35 -14.36 20.17
CA SER A 39 4.70 -13.50 21.18
C SER A 39 4.43 -14.20 22.51
N THR A 40 4.40 -15.53 22.52
CA THR A 40 4.20 -16.35 23.73
C THR A 40 5.45 -17.10 24.17
N ALA A 41 6.56 -16.94 23.44
CA ALA A 41 7.80 -17.64 23.73
C ALA A 41 8.50 -17.13 25.00
N PRO A 42 9.23 -18.02 25.71
CA PRO A 42 10.02 -17.62 26.86
C PRO A 42 11.18 -16.70 26.42
N LEU A 43 11.47 -15.70 27.26
CA LEU A 43 12.64 -14.84 27.11
C LEU A 43 13.92 -15.59 27.48
N VAL A 44 14.86 -15.67 26.54
CA VAL A 44 16.17 -16.29 26.72
C VAL A 44 17.26 -15.22 26.64
N GLU A 45 18.41 -15.50 27.26
CA GLU A 45 19.55 -14.58 27.20
C GLU A 45 20.12 -14.49 25.79
N VAL A 46 20.42 -13.28 25.35
CA VAL A 46 21.06 -13.03 24.05
C VAL A 46 22.58 -13.18 24.22
N PRO A 47 23.24 -14.08 23.47
CA PRO A 47 24.69 -14.26 23.52
C PRO A 47 25.44 -12.93 23.35
N ALA A 48 26.50 -12.72 24.14
CA ALA A 48 27.22 -11.45 24.16
C ALA A 48 27.89 -11.09 22.83
N ASP A 49 28.35 -12.10 22.10
CA ASP A 49 28.89 -11.99 20.75
C ASP A 49 27.82 -11.57 19.75
N LEU A 50 26.59 -12.09 19.88
CA LEU A 50 25.47 -11.72 19.02
C LEU A 50 25.03 -10.27 19.25
N ARG A 51 24.97 -9.83 20.52
CA ARG A 51 24.68 -8.42 20.87
C ARG A 51 25.73 -7.46 20.32
N ALA A 52 27.02 -7.80 20.46
CA ALA A 52 28.11 -6.99 19.96
C ALA A 52 28.09 -6.83 18.42
N ARG A 53 27.59 -7.85 17.70
CA ARG A 53 27.51 -7.85 16.23
C ARG A 53 26.29 -7.11 15.69
N THR A 54 25.15 -7.28 16.35
CA THR A 54 23.85 -6.77 15.87
C THR A 54 23.52 -5.37 16.40
N GLY A 55 24.20 -4.92 17.45
CA GLY A 55 23.88 -3.65 18.10
C GLY A 55 22.62 -3.72 18.98
N TYR A 56 22.05 -4.90 19.21
CA TYR A 56 20.94 -5.07 20.15
C TYR A 56 21.42 -4.98 21.59
N ASP A 57 20.95 -3.94 22.30
CA ASP A 57 21.28 -3.68 23.70
C ASP A 57 20.46 -4.54 24.69
N GLU A 58 19.39 -5.19 24.24
CA GLU A 58 18.54 -6.02 25.08
C GLU A 58 19.23 -7.33 25.50
N ALA A 59 19.30 -7.58 26.80
CA ALA A 59 19.94 -8.77 27.35
C ALA A 59 19.10 -10.06 27.17
N ARG A 60 17.78 -9.93 26.95
CA ARG A 60 16.87 -11.06 26.82
C ARG A 60 15.81 -10.80 25.75
N LEU A 61 15.65 -11.75 24.85
CA LEU A 61 14.67 -11.71 23.75
C LEU A 61 13.87 -13.02 23.71
N PRO A 62 12.69 -13.04 23.05
CA PRO A 62 11.95 -14.28 22.82
C PRO A 62 12.84 -15.34 22.13
N ALA A 63 12.78 -16.59 22.57
CA ALA A 63 13.64 -17.67 22.07
C ALA A 63 13.67 -17.80 20.53
N PRO A 64 12.53 -17.71 19.81
CA PRO A 64 12.53 -17.76 18.35
C PRO A 64 13.26 -16.59 17.69
N LEU A 65 13.19 -15.38 18.27
CA LEU A 65 13.91 -14.22 17.78
C LEU A 65 15.43 -14.38 17.97
N VAL A 66 15.87 -14.94 19.10
CA VAL A 66 17.29 -15.26 19.31
C VAL A 66 17.77 -16.31 18.30
N ALA A 67 16.96 -17.33 18.01
CA ALA A 67 17.29 -18.34 17.00
C ALA A 67 17.41 -17.75 15.58
N LEU A 68 16.53 -16.82 15.22
CA LEU A 68 16.60 -16.08 13.97
C LEU A 68 17.91 -15.28 13.85
N LEU A 69 18.21 -14.47 14.87
CA LEU A 69 19.42 -13.62 14.89
C LEU A 69 20.71 -14.45 14.80
N VAL A 70 20.76 -15.60 15.49
CA VAL A 70 21.90 -16.54 15.41
C VAL A 70 22.07 -17.09 13.99
N GLU A 71 20.98 -17.50 13.36
CA GLU A 71 21.03 -18.07 12.01
C GLU A 71 21.42 -17.02 10.97
N GLU A 72 20.90 -15.80 11.08
CA GLU A 72 21.27 -14.69 10.20
C GLU A 72 22.74 -14.33 10.32
N ALA A 73 23.27 -14.22 11.55
CA ALA A 73 24.68 -13.97 11.79
C ALA A 73 25.58 -15.08 11.19
N ARG A 74 25.17 -16.34 11.29
CA ARG A 74 25.87 -17.47 10.66
C ARG A 74 25.89 -17.36 9.14
N LEU A 75 24.76 -17.02 8.52
CA LEU A 75 24.65 -16.89 7.06
C LEU A 75 25.45 -15.70 6.53
N VAL A 76 25.49 -14.59 7.27
CA VAL A 76 26.35 -13.43 6.97
C VAL A 76 27.83 -13.84 7.01
N ASP A 77 28.28 -14.56 8.04
CA ASP A 77 29.67 -15.02 8.14
C ASP A 77 30.04 -15.94 6.96
N GLU A 78 29.16 -16.87 6.58
CA GLU A 78 29.35 -17.76 5.43
C GLU A 78 29.37 -16.99 4.11
N GLY A 79 28.46 -16.05 3.93
CA GLY A 79 28.40 -15.17 2.76
C GLY A 79 29.64 -14.31 2.61
N ALA A 80 30.14 -13.76 3.71
CA ALA A 80 31.36 -12.97 3.73
C ALA A 80 32.58 -13.81 3.35
N ALA A 81 32.65 -15.07 3.80
CA ALA A 81 33.70 -16.00 3.40
C ALA A 81 33.66 -16.32 1.90
N LEU A 82 32.46 -16.49 1.31
CA LEU A 82 32.29 -16.69 -0.13
C LEU A 82 32.75 -15.46 -0.93
N LEU A 83 32.31 -14.25 -0.53
CA LEU A 83 32.75 -13.01 -1.18
C LEU A 83 34.27 -12.80 -1.07
N ALA A 84 34.87 -13.15 0.07
CA ALA A 84 36.32 -13.07 0.25
C ALA A 84 37.07 -14.05 -0.68
N ALA A 85 36.52 -15.25 -0.92
CA ALA A 85 37.09 -16.23 -1.84
C ALA A 85 36.98 -15.81 -3.32
N GLU A 86 35.97 -15.00 -3.68
CA GLU A 86 35.72 -14.53 -5.05
C GLU A 86 36.58 -13.32 -5.45
N ARG A 87 36.99 -12.48 -4.48
CA ARG A 87 37.86 -11.31 -4.72
C ARG A 87 39.10 -11.56 -5.60
N PRO A 88 39.92 -12.61 -5.39
CA PRO A 88 41.09 -12.86 -6.24
C PRO A 88 40.72 -13.28 -7.67
N VAL A 89 39.54 -13.88 -7.87
CA VAL A 89 39.06 -14.30 -9.20
C VAL A 89 38.60 -13.09 -10.01
N VAL A 90 37.84 -12.18 -9.38
CA VAL A 90 37.38 -10.94 -10.02
C VAL A 90 38.56 -10.03 -10.35
N ALA A 91 39.53 -9.86 -9.44
CA ALA A 91 40.73 -9.06 -9.68
C ALA A 91 41.60 -9.61 -10.84
N ALA A 92 41.67 -10.93 -11.01
CA ALA A 92 42.38 -11.55 -12.13
C ALA A 92 41.63 -11.38 -13.47
N MET A 93 40.29 -11.40 -13.44
CA MET A 93 39.47 -11.15 -14.64
C MET A 93 39.54 -9.69 -15.10
N GLU A 94 39.50 -8.74 -14.17
CA GLU A 94 39.62 -7.30 -14.47
C GLU A 94 41.00 -6.91 -14.99
N ALA A 95 42.08 -7.53 -14.47
CA ALA A 95 43.43 -7.31 -14.98
C ALA A 95 43.63 -7.83 -16.41
N THR A 96 42.75 -8.71 -16.90
CA THR A 96 42.82 -9.28 -18.26
C THR A 96 42.03 -8.45 -19.29
N THR A 97 41.16 -7.54 -18.84
CA THR A 97 40.26 -6.73 -19.69
C THR A 97 40.58 -5.24 -19.75
N ALA A 98 41.63 -4.75 -19.08
CA ALA A 98 42.03 -3.35 -19.16
C ALA A 98 42.75 -3.02 -20.49
N PRO A 99 42.25 -2.07 -21.31
CA PRO A 99 42.99 -1.56 -22.46
C PRO A 99 44.04 -0.54 -22.00
N GLU A 100 45.27 -0.69 -22.48
CA GLU A 100 46.31 0.35 -22.41
C GLU A 100 45.83 1.60 -23.17
N ALA A 101 45.72 2.74 -22.47
CA ALA A 101 45.62 4.05 -23.10
C ALA A 101 46.15 5.15 -22.17
N ASP A 102 47.42 5.49 -22.43
CA ASP A 102 48.04 6.80 -22.55
C ASP A 102 47.70 7.94 -21.57
N ALA A 103 48.78 8.42 -20.98
CA ALA A 103 48.89 9.59 -20.12
C ALA A 103 49.07 10.91 -20.90
N GLU A 104 48.94 12.01 -20.15
CA GLU A 104 49.44 13.39 -20.39
C GLU A 104 48.42 14.48 -20.85
N PRO A 105 48.68 15.80 -20.62
CA PRO A 105 48.33 16.49 -19.37
C PRO A 105 47.73 17.92 -19.59
N ASP A 106 47.43 18.61 -18.48
CA ASP A 106 47.38 20.07 -18.22
C ASP A 106 46.71 21.06 -19.21
N ALA A 107 45.75 21.85 -18.69
CA ALA A 107 45.80 23.33 -18.72
C ALA A 107 44.61 24.00 -18.00
N ASP A 108 44.93 24.68 -16.89
CA ASP A 108 44.66 26.09 -16.56
C ASP A 108 43.31 26.79 -16.88
N GLY A 109 42.80 27.55 -15.89
CA GLY A 109 42.03 28.80 -16.13
C GLY A 109 40.69 29.06 -15.39
N THR A 110 40.74 29.42 -14.09
CA THR A 110 40.15 30.63 -13.41
C THR A 110 38.70 31.11 -13.72
N PRO A 111 37.97 31.83 -12.81
CA PRO A 111 37.48 31.58 -11.43
C PRO A 111 35.92 31.80 -11.29
N PRO A 112 35.30 31.62 -10.10
CA PRO A 112 33.86 31.82 -9.89
C PRO A 112 33.46 33.24 -9.40
N ALA A 113 32.19 33.60 -9.64
CA ALA A 113 31.48 34.82 -9.19
C ALA A 113 31.34 34.90 -7.64
N PRO A 114 30.91 36.06 -7.06
CA PRO A 114 29.47 36.21 -6.80
C PRO A 114 28.93 37.66 -6.71
N GLY A 115 27.61 37.81 -6.85
CA GLY A 115 26.88 38.99 -6.39
C GLY A 115 25.57 38.58 -5.71
N PRO A 116 25.18 39.20 -4.58
CA PRO A 116 23.83 39.06 -4.04
C PRO A 116 23.09 40.40 -4.00
N SER A 117 21.86 40.42 -4.54
CA SER A 117 20.88 41.48 -4.34
C SER A 117 19.64 40.94 -3.64
N ALA A 118 19.24 41.65 -2.59
CA ALA A 118 18.23 41.28 -1.61
C ALA A 118 16.78 41.71 -1.96
N ARG A 119 15.86 41.28 -1.08
CA ARG A 119 14.47 41.76 -0.79
C ARG A 119 13.38 40.93 -1.49
N ARG A 120 12.19 40.67 -0.91
CA ARG A 120 11.45 41.25 0.23
C ARG A 120 10.32 40.29 0.64
N ARG A 121 9.92 40.38 1.92
CA ARG A 121 8.73 39.76 2.54
C ARG A 121 7.41 40.23 1.89
N LEU A 122 6.36 39.41 1.98
CA LEU A 122 4.95 39.80 2.21
C LEU A 122 4.08 38.58 2.62
N ARG A 123 3.42 38.69 3.77
CA ARG A 123 2.15 38.06 4.22
C ARG A 123 1.20 39.25 4.54
N PRO A 124 -0.09 39.14 4.97
CA PRO A 124 -1.09 38.04 5.05
C PRO A 124 -2.52 38.45 4.53
N GLY A 125 -3.54 37.60 4.75
CA GLY A 125 -4.99 37.94 4.80
C GLY A 125 -5.86 36.93 4.04
N VAL A 126 -6.61 36.00 4.65
CA VAL A 126 -7.92 36.07 5.35
C VAL A 126 -9.05 36.68 4.50
N LEU A 127 -10.05 35.86 4.14
CA LEU A 127 -11.48 36.21 4.10
C LEU A 127 -12.36 34.96 4.13
N ALA A 128 -13.45 35.05 4.90
CA ALA A 128 -14.48 34.04 5.14
C ALA A 128 -15.67 34.20 4.18
N GLY A 129 -16.51 33.16 4.04
CA GLY A 129 -17.81 33.25 3.35
C GLY A 129 -18.61 31.94 3.23
N ALA A 130 -19.53 31.75 4.18
CA ALA A 130 -20.79 31.00 4.27
C ALA A 130 -21.40 30.09 3.14
N ALA A 131 -21.94 28.96 3.63
CA ALA A 131 -23.30 28.37 3.46
C ALA A 131 -23.72 27.52 2.24
N ALA A 132 -24.03 26.23 2.49
CA ALA A 132 -25.32 25.52 2.24
C ALA A 132 -25.13 24.00 2.46
N GLY A 133 -25.88 23.39 3.38
CA GLY A 133 -25.73 21.97 3.75
C GLY A 133 -26.67 21.06 2.96
N ILE A 134 -26.11 20.30 2.03
CA ILE A 134 -26.70 19.08 1.45
C ILE A 134 -25.98 17.91 2.11
N LEU A 135 -26.70 17.09 2.87
CA LEU A 135 -26.14 15.89 3.48
C LEU A 135 -26.19 14.74 2.47
N LEU A 136 -25.12 14.65 1.69
CA LEU A 136 -24.79 13.49 0.88
C LEU A 136 -24.02 12.54 1.79
N VAL A 137 -24.66 11.46 2.25
CA VAL A 137 -23.94 10.37 2.93
C VAL A 137 -23.27 9.56 1.83
N ILE A 138 -22.03 9.94 1.52
CA ILE A 138 -21.13 9.15 0.69
C ILE A 138 -20.74 7.95 1.54
N GLY A 139 -21.13 6.74 1.12
CA GLY A 139 -20.43 5.55 1.59
C GLY A 139 -18.96 5.74 1.20
N ILE A 140 -18.05 5.77 2.17
CA ILE A 140 -16.61 5.83 1.89
C ILE A 140 -16.21 4.44 1.39
N GLY A 141 -16.65 4.12 0.18
CA GLY A 141 -15.98 3.20 -0.73
C GLY A 141 -15.05 4.04 -1.59
N VAL A 142 -13.82 3.58 -1.77
CA VAL A 142 -12.85 4.22 -2.65
C VAL A 142 -13.39 4.11 -4.08
N ALA A 143 -14.03 5.17 -4.58
CA ALA A 143 -14.59 5.16 -5.93
C ALA A 143 -13.47 5.15 -6.97
N SER A 144 -13.28 4.01 -7.62
CA SER A 144 -12.63 3.94 -8.92
C SER A 144 -13.58 4.55 -9.96
N THR A 145 -13.17 5.67 -10.54
CA THR A 145 -13.85 6.27 -11.68
C THR A 145 -13.59 5.43 -12.94
N ALA A 146 -14.59 4.68 -13.38
CA ALA A 146 -14.67 4.19 -14.75
C ALA A 146 -15.96 4.73 -15.38
N GLY A 147 -15.79 5.59 -16.38
CA GLY A 147 -16.89 6.22 -17.10
C GLY A 147 -17.74 5.22 -17.87
N ALA A 148 -19.00 5.58 -18.09
CA ALA A 148 -19.86 4.94 -19.07
C ALA A 148 -20.57 6.00 -19.91
N PHE A 149 -20.27 5.97 -21.20
CA PHE A 149 -20.90 6.76 -22.25
C PHE A 149 -22.36 6.34 -22.48
N ASP A 150 -23.21 7.32 -22.76
CA ASP A 150 -24.38 7.16 -23.63
C ASP A 150 -23.89 6.88 -25.07
N ASP A 151 -24.36 5.81 -25.73
CA ASP A 151 -25.45 5.94 -26.71
C ASP A 151 -25.86 4.56 -27.29
N ARG A 152 -27.11 4.52 -27.70
CA ARG A 152 -27.98 3.40 -28.09
C ARG A 152 -27.51 2.67 -29.36
N THR A 153 -27.77 1.36 -29.42
CA THR A 153 -28.41 0.73 -30.59
C THR A 153 -29.18 -0.52 -30.15
N SER A 154 -30.48 -0.53 -30.47
CA SER A 154 -31.39 -1.66 -30.30
C SER A 154 -31.12 -2.78 -31.31
N ALA A 155 -31.13 -4.04 -30.87
CA ALA A 155 -31.69 -5.18 -31.61
C ALA A 155 -31.84 -6.41 -30.70
N SER A 156 -33.01 -7.05 -30.79
CA SER A 156 -33.43 -8.27 -30.10
C SER A 156 -32.64 -9.53 -30.53
N PRO A 157 -32.73 -10.66 -29.79
CA PRO A 157 -31.83 -11.81 -29.92
C PRO A 157 -32.34 -12.85 -30.93
N PRO A 158 -31.45 -13.78 -31.36
CA PRO A 158 -31.90 -15.16 -31.56
C PRO A 158 -31.01 -16.20 -30.85
N THR A 159 -31.71 -17.06 -30.12
CA THR A 159 -31.59 -18.53 -29.98
C THR A 159 -30.29 -19.27 -30.35
N SER A 160 -29.80 -20.00 -29.34
CA SER A 160 -29.40 -21.41 -29.27
C SER A 160 -28.98 -22.21 -30.52
N GLU A 161 -27.90 -22.98 -30.32
CA GLU A 161 -27.46 -24.22 -30.98
C GLU A 161 -26.77 -24.10 -32.37
N ASP A 162 -25.44 -24.28 -32.41
CA ASP A 162 -24.87 -25.52 -32.99
C ASP A 162 -23.37 -25.76 -32.67
N VAL A 163 -22.98 -27.00 -32.89
CA VAL A 163 -21.82 -27.78 -32.45
C VAL A 163 -20.46 -27.41 -33.10
N GLY A 164 -19.43 -27.30 -32.24
CA GLY A 164 -18.10 -27.97 -32.38
C GLY A 164 -17.11 -27.54 -33.46
N SER A 165 -15.96 -26.96 -33.04
CA SER A 165 -14.63 -27.40 -33.50
C SER A 165 -13.50 -26.69 -32.77
N ALA A 166 -12.55 -27.48 -32.31
CA ALA A 166 -11.32 -27.04 -31.68
C ALA A 166 -10.44 -26.26 -32.67
N VAL A 167 -10.12 -25.02 -32.34
CA VAL A 167 -8.84 -24.39 -32.71
C VAL A 167 -8.32 -23.63 -31.50
N THR A 168 -7.17 -24.08 -31.04
CA THR A 168 -6.27 -23.47 -30.08
C THR A 168 -6.08 -21.98 -30.37
N ALA A 169 -6.77 -21.10 -29.65
CA ALA A 169 -6.47 -19.69 -29.63
C ALA A 169 -5.40 -19.46 -28.55
N THR A 170 -4.15 -19.61 -28.95
CA THR A 170 -2.98 -19.16 -28.19
C THR A 170 -3.17 -17.68 -27.92
N SER A 171 -3.36 -17.30 -26.64
CA SER A 171 -3.29 -15.90 -26.20
C SER A 171 -1.91 -15.36 -26.57
N THR A 172 -1.89 -14.51 -27.59
CA THR A 172 -0.68 -13.76 -27.97
C THR A 172 -0.39 -12.74 -26.86
N PRO A 173 0.82 -12.69 -26.28
CA PRO A 173 1.17 -11.64 -25.31
C PRO A 173 1.07 -10.28 -26.00
N ARG A 174 0.30 -9.37 -25.41
CA ARG A 174 0.14 -8.00 -25.88
C ARG A 174 1.41 -7.23 -25.53
N GLY A 175 2.43 -7.37 -26.35
CA GLY A 175 3.75 -6.82 -26.06
C GLY A 175 4.63 -6.60 -27.28
N GLN A 176 4.08 -6.37 -28.49
CA GLN A 176 4.88 -5.86 -29.61
C GLN A 176 4.05 -4.98 -30.56
N ALA A 177 4.52 -3.74 -30.71
CA ALA A 177 4.46 -2.80 -31.86
C ALA A 177 4.14 -1.38 -31.33
N MET A 178 4.89 -0.30 -31.60
CA MET A 178 5.76 0.07 -32.72
C MET A 178 6.91 0.94 -32.21
N GLY A 179 8.10 0.83 -32.81
CA GLY A 179 9.24 1.69 -32.49
C GLY A 179 9.16 3.04 -33.23
N THR A 180 9.50 4.12 -32.54
CA THR A 180 10.00 5.37 -33.12
C THR A 180 11.53 5.35 -33.22
N PRO A 181 12.15 6.09 -34.16
CA PRO A 181 13.56 5.91 -34.54
C PRO A 181 14.61 6.37 -33.51
N ASP A 182 14.20 6.95 -32.37
CA ASP A 182 15.13 7.43 -31.32
C ASP A 182 15.27 6.47 -30.12
N GLY A 183 14.80 5.22 -30.23
CA GLY A 183 15.43 4.06 -29.57
C GLY A 183 15.44 3.98 -28.03
N ARG A 184 14.93 4.96 -27.28
CA ARG A 184 14.73 4.84 -25.82
C ARG A 184 13.28 4.49 -25.53
N ARG A 185 12.93 3.21 -25.71
CA ARG A 185 11.77 2.66 -25.00
C ARG A 185 12.12 2.71 -23.52
N GLY A 186 11.32 3.43 -22.73
CA GLY A 186 11.41 3.41 -21.28
C GLY A 186 11.48 1.97 -20.78
N SER A 187 12.30 1.72 -19.77
CA SER A 187 12.42 0.40 -19.18
C SER A 187 11.02 -0.12 -18.88
N VAL A 188 10.70 -1.31 -19.38
CA VAL A 188 9.45 -1.99 -19.04
C VAL A 188 9.43 -2.08 -17.51
N VAL A 189 8.48 -1.38 -16.89
CA VAL A 189 8.25 -1.48 -15.45
C VAL A 189 7.86 -2.94 -15.19
N PRO A 190 8.62 -3.69 -14.38
CA PRO A 190 8.27 -5.07 -14.08
C PRO A 190 6.90 -5.14 -13.41
N ASP A 191 6.11 -6.15 -13.73
CA ASP A 191 4.86 -6.42 -13.00
C ASP A 191 5.16 -6.67 -11.53
N PHE A 192 4.28 -6.22 -10.64
CA PHE A 192 4.38 -6.55 -9.23
C PHE A 192 3.97 -8.00 -9.00
N THR A 193 4.91 -8.84 -8.59
CA THR A 193 4.71 -10.29 -8.46
C THR A 193 4.69 -10.80 -7.02
N ALA A 194 4.67 -9.92 -6.02
CA ALA A 194 4.54 -10.36 -4.63
C ALA A 194 3.14 -10.93 -4.39
N ASP A 195 3.07 -12.06 -3.71
CA ASP A 195 1.80 -12.65 -3.32
C ASP A 195 1.14 -11.80 -2.22
N PRO A 196 -0.15 -11.45 -2.35
CA PRO A 196 -0.84 -10.73 -1.29
C PRO A 196 -0.87 -11.57 -0.01
N PRO A 197 -0.70 -10.95 1.16
CA PRO A 197 -0.86 -11.66 2.43
C PRO A 197 -2.26 -12.26 2.53
N VAL A 198 -2.36 -13.38 3.23
CA VAL A 198 -3.65 -14.02 3.49
C VAL A 198 -4.49 -13.11 4.37
N GLU A 199 -5.68 -12.74 3.89
CA GLU A 199 -6.65 -11.98 4.68
C GLU A 199 -6.98 -12.72 5.97
N VAL A 200 -6.72 -12.06 7.10
CA VAL A 200 -7.12 -12.57 8.41
C VAL A 200 -8.44 -11.89 8.75
N PRO A 201 -9.57 -12.63 8.79
CA PRO A 201 -10.85 -12.04 9.13
C PRO A 201 -10.81 -11.52 10.57
N GLN A 202 -11.45 -10.38 10.79
CA GLN A 202 -11.63 -9.83 12.13
C GLN A 202 -12.30 -10.85 13.03
N THR A 203 -11.87 -10.90 14.28
CA THR A 203 -12.55 -11.68 15.30
C THR A 203 -13.92 -11.07 15.62
N GLU A 204 -14.84 -11.87 16.16
CA GLU A 204 -16.16 -11.39 16.58
C GLU A 204 -16.06 -10.24 17.61
N ALA A 205 -15.03 -10.26 18.46
CA ALA A 205 -14.81 -9.22 19.46
C ALA A 205 -14.36 -7.90 18.83
N GLU A 206 -13.44 -7.95 17.86
CA GLU A 206 -12.99 -6.77 17.11
C GLU A 206 -14.12 -6.17 16.28
N LEU A 207 -14.91 -7.02 15.61
CA LEU A 207 -16.09 -6.59 14.86
C LEU A 207 -17.14 -5.93 15.77
N ALA A 208 -17.41 -6.52 16.93
CA ALA A 208 -18.36 -5.94 17.89
C ALA A 208 -17.88 -4.59 18.44
N GLU A 209 -16.59 -4.44 18.72
CA GLU A 209 -16.01 -3.19 19.17
C GLU A 209 -16.07 -2.11 18.09
N ASP A 210 -15.72 -2.46 16.85
CA ASP A 210 -15.76 -1.54 15.72
C ASP A 210 -17.18 -1.04 15.43
N LEU A 211 -18.17 -1.94 15.43
CA LEU A 211 -19.59 -1.56 15.29
C LEU A 211 -20.06 -0.63 16.42
N ARG A 212 -19.57 -0.85 17.65
CA ARG A 212 -19.87 0.03 18.79
C ARG A 212 -19.28 1.42 18.60
N VAL A 213 -18.01 1.51 18.21
CA VAL A 213 -17.33 2.79 17.92
C VAL A 213 -18.04 3.53 16.78
N ARG A 214 -18.45 2.83 15.71
CA ARG A 214 -19.21 3.41 14.60
C ARG A 214 -20.56 3.94 15.05
N ALA A 215 -21.30 3.18 15.86
CA ALA A 215 -22.56 3.64 16.43
C ALA A 215 -22.37 4.88 17.33
N ASP A 216 -21.32 4.91 18.16
CA ASP A 216 -21.04 6.06 19.03
C ASP A 216 -20.68 7.31 18.21
N ARG A 217 -19.89 7.17 17.13
CA ARG A 217 -19.57 8.25 16.20
C ARG A 217 -20.82 8.77 15.48
N ALA A 218 -21.67 7.86 14.98
CA ALA A 218 -22.92 8.22 14.32
C ALA A 218 -23.86 8.97 15.28
N TRP A 219 -23.93 8.56 16.55
CA TRP A 219 -24.69 9.29 17.56
C TRP A 219 -24.13 10.69 17.84
N GLY A 220 -22.80 10.86 17.82
CA GLY A 220 -22.16 12.18 17.88
C GLY A 220 -22.67 13.14 16.81
N LEU A 221 -22.80 12.66 15.55
CA LEU A 221 -23.34 13.44 14.44
C LEU A 221 -24.83 13.81 14.61
N VAL A 222 -25.60 12.98 15.33
CA VAL A 222 -26.99 13.33 15.71
C VAL A 222 -26.98 14.49 16.70
N LEU A 223 -26.14 14.43 17.73
CA LEU A 223 -26.07 15.47 18.77
C LEU A 223 -25.59 16.83 18.24
N GLU A 224 -24.77 16.84 17.19
CA GLU A 224 -24.38 18.08 16.50
C GLU A 224 -25.57 18.80 15.86
N GLN A 225 -26.57 18.04 15.40
CA GLN A 225 -27.78 18.56 14.74
C GLN A 225 -28.95 18.74 15.72
N GLN A 226 -29.04 17.88 16.72
CA GLN A 226 -30.07 17.84 17.75
C GLN A 226 -29.43 17.58 19.14
N PRO A 227 -28.97 18.64 19.83
CA PRO A 227 -28.24 18.49 21.10
C PRO A 227 -29.03 17.82 22.23
N ASP A 228 -30.36 17.98 22.21
CA ASP A 228 -31.27 17.42 23.21
C ASP A 228 -31.82 16.03 22.82
N ALA A 229 -31.33 15.43 21.74
CA ALA A 229 -31.77 14.12 21.29
C ALA A 229 -31.43 13.04 22.34
N VAL A 230 -32.35 12.09 22.53
CA VAL A 230 -32.15 10.94 23.40
C VAL A 230 -31.79 9.73 22.54
N ARG A 231 -30.68 9.05 22.88
CA ARG A 231 -30.20 7.89 22.12
C ARG A 231 -31.21 6.75 22.18
N PRO A 232 -31.76 6.29 21.04
CA PRO A 232 -32.64 5.13 21.05
C PRO A 232 -31.84 3.85 21.29
N ASP A 233 -32.46 2.88 21.97
CA ASP A 233 -31.92 1.52 22.08
C ASP A 233 -32.21 0.75 20.78
N VAL A 234 -31.18 0.63 19.94
CA VAL A 234 -31.26 -0.02 18.63
C VAL A 234 -30.32 -1.21 18.62
N ARG A 235 -30.85 -2.38 18.27
CA ARG A 235 -30.06 -3.60 18.09
C ARG A 235 -29.70 -3.77 16.62
N MET A 236 -28.47 -4.21 16.36
CA MET A 236 -28.09 -4.70 15.05
C MET A 236 -28.93 -5.95 14.72
N GLU A 237 -29.56 -5.95 13.55
CA GLU A 237 -30.27 -7.12 13.03
C GLU A 237 -29.36 -7.99 12.16
N ARG A 238 -28.59 -7.36 11.27
CA ARG A 238 -27.58 -8.04 10.43
C ARG A 238 -26.55 -7.06 9.89
N LEU A 239 -25.41 -7.62 9.49
CA LEU A 239 -24.46 -6.93 8.61
C LEU A 239 -24.92 -7.01 7.16
N VAL A 240 -24.76 -5.89 6.46
CA VAL A 240 -25.15 -5.74 5.05
C VAL A 240 -23.91 -5.61 4.19
N ASP A 241 -23.85 -6.34 3.08
CA ASP A 241 -22.76 -6.19 2.12
C ASP A 241 -22.93 -4.90 1.30
N GLU A 242 -21.83 -4.38 0.75
CA GLU A 242 -21.81 -3.11 0.00
C GLU A 242 -22.88 -3.04 -1.09
N ALA A 243 -23.02 -4.11 -1.88
CA ALA A 243 -23.99 -4.17 -2.98
C ALA A 243 -25.46 -4.07 -2.54
N GLU A 244 -25.78 -4.39 -1.29
CA GLU A 244 -27.15 -4.33 -0.75
C GLU A 244 -27.37 -3.13 0.17
N PHE A 245 -26.30 -2.48 0.62
CA PHE A 245 -26.34 -1.46 1.66
C PHE A 245 -27.32 -0.32 1.35
N ILE A 246 -27.26 0.23 0.14
CA ILE A 246 -28.10 1.37 -0.27
C ILE A 246 -29.59 1.00 -0.24
N ASP A 247 -29.94 -0.15 -0.82
CA ASP A 247 -31.34 -0.61 -0.86
C ASP A 247 -31.87 -0.89 0.54
N GLN A 248 -31.06 -1.52 1.40
CA GLN A 248 -31.44 -1.83 2.77
C GLN A 248 -31.62 -0.54 3.61
N GLN A 249 -30.76 0.46 3.42
CA GLN A 249 -30.86 1.75 4.11
C GLN A 249 -32.11 2.50 3.66
N VAL A 250 -32.38 2.59 2.35
CA VAL A 250 -33.58 3.24 1.82
C VAL A 250 -34.84 2.54 2.30
N ALA A 251 -34.86 1.21 2.34
CA ALA A 251 -35.99 0.44 2.85
C ALA A 251 -36.26 0.74 4.33
N CYS A 252 -35.23 0.73 5.17
CA CYS A 252 -35.35 1.04 6.60
C CYS A 252 -35.85 2.48 6.83
N LEU A 253 -35.31 3.44 6.08
CA LEU A 253 -35.69 4.85 6.20
C LEU A 253 -37.15 5.08 5.81
N ARG A 254 -37.61 4.43 4.73
CA ARG A 254 -39.01 4.48 4.31
C ARG A 254 -39.94 3.83 5.34
N GLU A 255 -39.53 2.72 5.95
CA GLU A 255 -40.26 2.10 7.07
C GLU A 255 -40.39 3.06 8.26
N ALA A 256 -39.35 3.85 8.53
CA ALA A 256 -39.35 4.90 9.55
C ALA A 256 -40.12 6.19 9.13
N GLY A 257 -40.74 6.21 7.95
CA GLY A 257 -41.50 7.36 7.44
C GLY A 257 -40.63 8.48 6.82
N VAL A 258 -39.35 8.23 6.61
CA VAL A 258 -38.43 9.17 5.94
C VAL A 258 -38.57 9.05 4.42
N THR A 259 -38.66 10.19 3.74
CA THR A 259 -38.63 10.22 2.27
C THR A 259 -37.19 10.01 1.79
N ALA A 260 -36.89 8.77 1.37
CA ALA A 260 -35.60 8.36 0.85
C ALA A 260 -35.71 7.78 -0.57
N SER A 261 -34.71 8.01 -1.40
CA SER A 261 -34.61 7.47 -2.76
C SER A 261 -33.17 7.25 -3.17
N VAL A 262 -32.91 6.18 -3.92
CA VAL A 262 -31.60 5.92 -4.54
C VAL A 262 -31.31 6.99 -5.59
N ILE A 263 -30.07 7.47 -5.61
CA ILE A 263 -29.54 8.37 -6.65
C ILE A 263 -28.23 7.76 -7.17
N GLY A 264 -28.15 7.54 -8.48
CA GLY A 264 -26.97 6.87 -9.07
C GLY A 264 -26.90 5.40 -8.67
N GLN A 265 -25.68 4.84 -8.66
CA GLN A 265 -25.45 3.43 -8.32
C GLN A 265 -25.20 3.24 -6.82
N ASP A 266 -24.49 4.18 -6.17
CA ASP A 266 -23.93 3.97 -4.83
C ASP A 266 -24.35 5.04 -3.81
N SER A 267 -25.47 5.76 -4.05
CA SER A 267 -25.91 6.82 -3.14
C SER A 267 -27.43 6.89 -3.00
N TYR A 268 -27.90 7.57 -1.95
CA TYR A 268 -29.31 7.86 -1.74
C TYR A 268 -29.50 9.30 -1.25
N SER A 269 -30.62 9.91 -1.63
CA SER A 269 -31.06 11.20 -1.11
C SER A 269 -32.07 11.04 0.00
N LEU A 270 -32.04 12.01 0.90
CA LEU A 270 -32.98 12.19 1.98
C LEU A 270 -33.65 13.56 1.86
N THR A 271 -34.93 13.65 2.21
CA THR A 271 -35.65 14.92 2.33
C THR A 271 -36.17 15.06 3.75
N ASP A 272 -35.76 16.13 4.43
CA ASP A 272 -36.16 16.47 5.80
C ASP A 272 -36.09 15.29 6.78
N ALA A 273 -35.04 14.48 6.67
CA ALA A 273 -34.88 13.27 7.47
C ALA A 273 -34.57 13.59 8.93
N ASP A 274 -35.26 12.89 9.83
CA ASP A 274 -34.89 12.89 11.24
C ASP A 274 -33.53 12.20 11.43
N PRO A 275 -32.49 12.89 11.95
CA PRO A 275 -31.18 12.30 12.18
C PRO A 275 -31.24 11.10 13.15
N VAL A 276 -32.23 11.04 14.05
CA VAL A 276 -32.43 9.87 14.93
C VAL A 276 -32.88 8.64 14.12
N ALA A 277 -33.75 8.82 13.12
CA ALA A 277 -34.16 7.74 12.22
C ALA A 277 -33.00 7.27 11.32
N VAL A 278 -32.18 8.21 10.83
CA VAL A 278 -30.96 7.87 10.06
C VAL A 278 -30.00 7.04 10.89
N TYR A 279 -29.72 7.49 12.12
CA TYR A 279 -28.89 6.75 13.08
C TYR A 279 -29.46 5.35 13.34
N ALA A 280 -30.76 5.23 13.60
CA ALA A 280 -31.40 3.95 13.89
C ALA A 280 -31.23 2.96 12.72
N CYS A 281 -31.39 3.41 11.48
CA CYS A 281 -31.17 2.56 10.31
C CYS A 281 -29.71 2.12 10.16
N GLN A 282 -28.75 3.04 10.34
CA GLN A 282 -27.31 2.72 10.30
C GLN A 282 -26.90 1.68 11.35
N VAL A 283 -27.47 1.73 12.56
CA VAL A 283 -27.15 0.78 13.64
C VAL A 283 -27.88 -0.55 13.47
N ARG A 284 -29.10 -0.53 12.93
CA ARG A 284 -29.89 -1.74 12.67
C ARG A 284 -29.27 -2.57 11.54
N PHE A 285 -28.74 -1.90 10.51
CA PHE A 285 -28.20 -2.49 9.29
C PHE A 285 -26.81 -1.94 8.92
N PRO A 286 -25.79 -2.15 9.76
CA PRO A 286 -24.44 -1.68 9.47
C PRO A 286 -23.85 -2.35 8.23
N GLN A 287 -23.09 -1.59 7.44
CA GLN A 287 -22.32 -2.12 6.33
C GLN A 287 -21.14 -2.96 6.85
N ARG A 288 -20.89 -4.10 6.19
CA ARG A 288 -19.66 -4.86 6.32
C ARG A 288 -18.54 -4.08 5.64
N GLU A 289 -17.64 -3.57 6.46
CA GLU A 289 -16.42 -2.92 5.99
C GLU A 289 -15.27 -3.94 6.07
N ALA A 290 -14.37 -3.90 5.10
CA ALA A 290 -13.04 -4.47 5.29
C ALA A 290 -12.40 -3.65 6.41
N GLY A 291 -12.17 -4.25 7.57
CA GLY A 291 -11.64 -3.56 8.75
C GLY A 291 -10.29 -2.87 8.49
N PRO A 292 -9.67 -2.27 9.53
CA PRO A 292 -8.34 -1.69 9.36
C PRO A 292 -7.37 -2.74 8.82
N ARG A 293 -6.65 -2.39 7.76
CA ARG A 293 -5.64 -3.26 7.16
C ARG A 293 -4.63 -3.72 8.21
N THR A 294 -4.21 -4.97 8.15
CA THR A 294 -3.16 -5.52 9.01
C THR A 294 -1.78 -4.94 8.67
N ASP A 295 -0.81 -5.06 9.57
CA ASP A 295 0.55 -4.57 9.32
C ASP A 295 1.19 -5.28 8.11
N ALA A 296 0.86 -6.56 7.87
CA ALA A 296 1.32 -7.31 6.71
C ALA A 296 0.72 -6.77 5.39
N GLU A 297 -0.57 -6.42 5.39
CA GLU A 297 -1.22 -5.80 4.23
C GLU A 297 -0.65 -4.41 3.94
N LEU A 298 -0.32 -3.64 4.98
CA LEU A 298 0.34 -2.34 4.83
C LEU A 298 1.77 -2.47 4.31
N ALA A 299 2.55 -3.42 4.83
CA ALA A 299 3.89 -3.72 4.32
C ALA A 299 3.83 -4.13 2.83
N TYR A 300 2.85 -4.94 2.44
CA TYR A 300 2.63 -5.32 1.03
C TYR A 300 2.33 -4.10 0.14
N ILE A 301 1.52 -3.15 0.62
CA ILE A 301 1.24 -1.90 -0.11
C ILE A 301 2.51 -1.04 -0.22
N HIS A 302 3.33 -0.98 0.82
CA HIS A 302 4.61 -0.26 0.79
C HIS A 302 5.58 -0.88 -0.24
N ASP A 303 5.68 -2.21 -0.27
CA ASP A 303 6.48 -2.94 -1.27
C ASP A 303 5.97 -2.69 -2.69
N TYR A 304 4.64 -2.64 -2.88
CA TYR A 304 4.02 -2.26 -4.15
C TYR A 304 4.41 -0.85 -4.58
N TYR A 305 4.42 0.10 -3.64
CA TYR A 305 4.84 1.47 -3.94
C TYR A 305 6.28 1.54 -4.43
N LEU A 306 7.20 0.88 -3.73
CA LEU A 306 8.62 0.87 -4.08
C LEU A 306 8.92 0.10 -5.36
N SER A 307 8.32 -1.08 -5.53
CA SER A 307 8.69 -2.02 -6.57
C SER A 307 7.98 -1.77 -7.90
N PHE A 308 6.81 -1.14 -7.88
CA PHE A 308 6.00 -0.92 -9.07
C PHE A 308 5.61 0.56 -9.24
N LEU A 309 4.97 1.16 -8.23
CA LEU A 309 4.31 2.46 -8.42
C LEU A 309 5.31 3.60 -8.70
N LEU A 310 6.36 3.72 -7.90
CA LEU A 310 7.39 4.74 -8.07
C LEU A 310 8.16 4.56 -9.41
N PRO A 311 8.59 3.34 -9.79
CA PRO A 311 9.11 3.09 -11.14
C PRO A 311 8.12 3.43 -12.26
N CYS A 312 6.83 3.16 -12.08
CA CYS A 312 5.79 3.48 -13.07
C CYS A 312 5.69 4.99 -13.31
N TYR A 313 5.61 5.78 -12.25
CA TYR A 313 5.63 7.24 -12.32
C TYR A 313 6.88 7.77 -13.05
N ALA A 314 8.05 7.21 -12.75
CA ALA A 314 9.28 7.60 -13.43
C ALA A 314 9.27 7.22 -14.93
N ALA A 315 8.68 6.09 -15.30
CA ALA A 315 8.57 5.64 -16.69
C ALA A 315 7.58 6.47 -17.51
N GLU A 316 6.49 6.94 -16.89
CA GLU A 316 5.50 7.84 -17.49
C GLU A 316 5.98 9.31 -17.53
N GLY A 317 7.15 9.61 -16.95
CA GLY A 317 7.78 10.93 -17.01
C GLY A 317 7.43 11.87 -15.86
N GLU A 318 6.70 11.39 -14.86
CA GLU A 318 6.25 12.15 -13.68
C GLU A 318 6.81 11.52 -12.38
N PRO A 319 8.15 11.45 -12.20
CA PRO A 319 8.72 10.79 -11.03
C PRO A 319 8.28 11.47 -9.74
N TYR A 320 7.98 10.67 -8.73
CA TYR A 320 7.76 11.16 -7.37
C TYR A 320 9.02 11.87 -6.83
N VAL A 321 8.82 13.01 -6.18
CA VAL A 321 9.89 13.78 -5.53
C VAL A 321 9.55 13.93 -4.05
N GLY A 322 10.21 13.12 -3.22
CA GLY A 322 10.03 13.16 -1.77
C GLY A 322 10.81 12.08 -1.06
N GLU A 323 10.81 12.15 0.27
CA GLU A 323 11.37 11.11 1.11
C GLU A 323 10.39 9.95 1.22
N VAL A 324 10.89 8.72 1.00
CA VAL A 324 10.12 7.50 1.15
C VAL A 324 10.34 6.96 2.56
N PRO A 325 9.30 6.84 3.40
CA PRO A 325 9.43 6.32 4.75
C PRO A 325 9.86 4.85 4.71
N ALA A 326 10.56 4.42 5.76
CA ALA A 326 10.73 2.99 6.04
C ALA A 326 9.37 2.33 6.31
N VAL A 327 9.29 1.01 6.16
CA VAL A 327 8.02 0.27 6.29
C VAL A 327 7.36 0.48 7.66
N ASP A 328 8.13 0.49 8.75
CA ASP A 328 7.61 0.71 10.10
C ASP A 328 7.06 2.13 10.28
N ASP A 329 7.74 3.13 9.72
CA ASP A 329 7.29 4.52 9.75
C ASP A 329 6.04 4.72 8.89
N PHE A 330 5.95 4.02 7.75
CA PHE A 330 4.76 3.98 6.91
C PHE A 330 3.55 3.42 7.68
N ILE A 331 3.73 2.26 8.31
CA ILE A 331 2.68 1.62 9.11
C ILE A 331 2.27 2.55 10.27
N ALA A 332 3.24 3.09 11.01
CA ALA A 332 2.98 4.02 12.11
C ALA A 332 2.21 5.27 11.66
N ALA A 333 2.55 5.82 10.48
CA ALA A 333 1.88 6.97 9.90
C ALA A 333 0.42 6.67 9.54
N VAL A 334 0.14 5.50 8.95
CA VAL A 334 -1.23 5.03 8.67
C VAL A 334 -2.03 4.88 9.96
N ARG A 335 -1.45 4.24 11.00
CA ARG A 335 -2.11 4.07 12.31
C ARG A 335 -2.38 5.40 13.02
N ALA A 336 -1.55 6.41 12.77
CA ALA A 336 -1.71 7.75 13.29
C ALA A 336 -2.67 8.63 12.45
N GLU A 337 -3.44 8.05 11.52
CA GLU A 337 -4.35 8.74 10.61
C GLU A 337 -3.67 9.82 9.76
N ARG A 338 -2.37 9.62 9.47
CA ARG A 338 -1.56 10.51 8.62
C ARG A 338 -0.84 9.68 7.55
N PRO A 339 -1.59 8.99 6.67
CA PRO A 339 -0.98 8.08 5.70
C PRO A 339 -0.03 8.83 4.77
N TRP A 340 1.17 8.28 4.58
CA TRP A 340 2.04 8.73 3.50
C TRP A 340 1.54 8.19 2.17
N THR A 341 1.49 9.06 1.15
CA THR A 341 1.08 8.71 -0.21
C THR A 341 2.09 9.25 -1.21
N PRO A 342 2.63 8.43 -2.12
CA PRO A 342 3.67 8.84 -3.05
C PRO A 342 3.11 9.53 -4.30
N PHE A 343 2.28 10.56 -4.16
CA PHE A 343 1.71 11.24 -5.33
C PHE A 343 2.70 12.21 -5.97
N PRO A 344 2.93 12.13 -7.30
CA PRO A 344 3.72 13.13 -8.01
C PRO A 344 2.95 14.46 -8.14
N ASP A 345 3.68 15.54 -8.39
CA ASP A 345 3.10 16.87 -8.56
C ASP A 345 2.15 16.96 -9.78
N GLY A 346 2.45 16.20 -10.84
CA GLY A 346 1.70 16.14 -12.11
C GLY A 346 0.67 15.01 -12.19
N MET A 347 0.03 14.62 -11.09
CA MET A 347 -0.99 13.56 -11.12
C MET A 347 -2.20 13.95 -11.97
N ASP A 348 -2.48 13.18 -13.03
CA ASP A 348 -3.70 13.28 -13.85
C ASP A 348 -4.43 11.92 -14.00
N GLU A 349 -5.60 11.92 -14.65
CA GLU A 349 -6.40 10.70 -14.84
C GLU A 349 -5.70 9.65 -15.71
N GLN A 350 -4.87 10.09 -16.67
CA GLN A 350 -4.15 9.19 -17.55
C GLN A 350 -3.03 8.47 -16.78
N LEU A 351 -2.28 9.22 -15.97
CA LEU A 351 -1.24 8.68 -15.11
C LEU A 351 -1.82 7.75 -14.04
N ALA A 352 -2.94 8.11 -13.42
CA ALA A 352 -3.62 7.26 -12.44
C ALA A 352 -4.15 5.95 -13.05
N ALA A 353 -4.59 5.99 -14.32
CA ALA A 353 -5.00 4.80 -15.05
C ALA A 353 -3.81 3.91 -15.46
N ALA A 354 -2.69 4.52 -15.85
CA ALA A 354 -1.46 3.81 -16.24
C ALA A 354 -0.72 3.21 -15.03
N CYS A 355 -0.71 3.93 -13.91
CA CYS A 355 -0.03 3.58 -12.67
C CYS A 355 -1.04 3.51 -11.50
N PRO A 356 -1.78 2.38 -11.36
CA PRO A 356 -2.79 2.25 -10.32
C PRO A 356 -2.19 2.43 -8.92
N VAL A 357 -2.79 3.30 -8.11
CA VAL A 357 -2.26 3.62 -6.77
C VAL A 357 -2.29 2.40 -5.84
N LEU A 358 -3.21 1.44 -6.03
CA LEU A 358 -3.29 0.23 -5.21
C LEU A 358 -3.02 -1.03 -6.05
N PRO A 359 -2.42 -2.07 -5.44
CA PRO A 359 -2.26 -3.37 -6.08
C PRO A 359 -3.62 -3.98 -6.40
N ALA A 360 -3.68 -4.84 -7.42
CA ALA A 360 -4.93 -5.45 -7.88
C ALA A 360 -5.70 -6.22 -6.79
N ALA A 361 -5.01 -6.74 -5.78
CA ALA A 361 -5.64 -7.41 -4.63
C ALA A 361 -6.47 -6.46 -3.74
N TYR A 362 -6.24 -5.16 -3.82
CA TYR A 362 -6.88 -4.15 -2.95
C TYR A 362 -7.57 -3.02 -3.73
N ARG A 363 -7.85 -3.23 -5.03
CA ARG A 363 -8.72 -2.39 -5.85
C ARG A 363 -10.09 -3.04 -5.93
#